data_AF-A0A9Q0AYH2-F1
#
_entry.id   AF-A0A9Q0AYH2-F1
#
_cell.length_a   1.000
_cell.length_b   1.000
_cell.length_c   1.000
_cell.angle_alpha   90.00
_cell.angle_beta   90.00
_cell.angle_gamma   90.00
#
_symmetry.space_group_name_H-M   'P 1'
#
loop_
_entity.id
_entity.type
_entity.pdbx_description
1 polymer ?
#
loop_
_entity_poly.entity_id
_entity_poly.type
_entity_poly.pdbx_seq_one_letter_code
_entity_poly.pdbx_strand_id
1 'polypeptide(L)' 'MVSYTEDELQQALEAIGNGLSVRRASIEFGVPRAILQGRRRGHQTRARAFAELQRLLPWQEDQLAQ' A
#
# COMPACT_ATOMS: atom_id res chain seq x y z
N MET A 1 13.75 -2.05 6.84
CA MET A 1 12.76 -1.09 6.27
C MET A 1 12.44 -1.63 4.90
N VAL A 2 11.30 -2.21 4.56
CA VAL A 2 9.88 -2.02 4.93
C VAL A 2 9.27 -3.42 5.22
N SER A 3 8.40 -3.56 6.21
CA SER A 3 7.79 -4.87 6.53
C SER A 3 6.28 -4.78 6.63
N TYR A 4 5.66 -4.18 5.62
CA TYR A 4 4.26 -4.39 5.33
C TYR A 4 4.05 -4.33 3.82
N THR A 5 3.29 -5.28 3.31
CA THR A 5 2.86 -5.39 1.93
C THR A 5 1.65 -4.50 1.68
N GLU A 6 1.35 -4.22 0.41
CA GLU A 6 0.13 -3.48 0.07
C GLU A 6 -1.14 -4.29 0.40
N ASP A 7 -1.03 -5.62 0.41
CA ASP A 7 -2.09 -6.54 0.84
C ASP A 7 -2.41 -6.36 2.33
N GLU A 8 -1.38 -6.41 3.19
CA GLU A 8 -1.53 -6.18 4.64
C GLU A 8 -2.07 -4.77 4.95
N LEU A 9 -1.66 -3.77 4.16
CA LEU A 9 -2.21 -2.42 4.25
C LEU A 9 -3.71 -2.40 3.93
N GLN A 10 -4.13 -3.09 2.87
CA GLN A 10 -5.52 -3.12 2.45
C GLN A 10 -6.39 -3.87 3.46
N GLN A 11 -5.94 -5.04 3.91
CA GLN A 11 -6.63 -5.82 4.96
C GLN A 11 -6.77 -5.03 6.26
N ALA A 12 -5.73 -4.30 6.66
CA ALA A 12 -5.80 -3.43 7.84
C ALA A 12 -6.84 -2.32 7.70
N LEU A 13 -7.02 -1.75 6.50
CA LEU A 13 -8.02 -0.71 6.24
C LEU A 13 -9.44 -1.28 6.22
N GLU A 14 -9.62 -2.45 5.63
CA GLU A 14 -10.90 -3.18 5.65
C GLU A 14 -11.30 -3.54 7.08
N ALA A 15 -10.37 -4.07 7.88
CA ALA A 15 -10.61 -4.36 9.29
C ALA A 15 -11.01 -3.10 10.07
N ILE A 16 -10.37 -1.95 9.81
CA ILE A 16 -10.76 -0.67 10.42
C ILE A 16 -12.17 -0.25 10.00
N GLY A 17 -12.54 -0.46 8.73
CA GLY A 17 -13.91 -0.23 8.23
C GLY A 17 -14.94 -1.11 8.91
N ASN A 18 -14.57 -2.35 9.25
CA ASN A 18 -15.40 -3.31 9.99
C ASN A 18 -15.50 -3.03 11.49
N GLY A 19 -14.85 -1.95 11.99
CA GLY A 19 -14.90 -1.53 13.40
C GLY A 19 -13.66 -1.88 14.23
N LEU A 20 -12.60 -2.43 13.61
CA LEU A 20 -11.34 -2.68 14.31
C LEU A 20 -10.61 -1.35 14.59
N SER A 21 -10.06 -1.21 15.79
CA SER A 21 -9.28 0.00 16.11
C SER A 21 -7.98 0.06 15.30
N VAL A 22 -7.58 1.26 14.86
CA VAL A 22 -6.32 1.52 14.12
C VAL A 22 -5.10 0.98 14.88
N ARG A 23 -5.15 1.00 16.22
CA ARG A 23 -4.08 0.47 17.07
C ARG A 23 -3.97 -1.05 16.99
N ARG A 24 -5.10 -1.77 16.97
CA ARG A 24 -5.13 -3.23 16.79
C ARG A 24 -4.72 -3.62 15.38
N ALA A 25 -5.30 -3.00 14.36
CA ALA A 25 -4.93 -3.24 12.97
C ALA A 25 -3.41 -3.07 12.74
N SER A 26 -2.81 -2.05 13.36
CA SER A 26 -1.36 -1.83 13.26
C SER A 26 -0.50 -2.94 13.86
N ILE A 27 -0.97 -3.59 14.93
CA ILE A 27 -0.26 -4.72 15.57
C ILE A 27 -0.50 -6.00 14.78
N GLU A 28 -1.74 -6.21 14.34
CA GLU A 28 -2.20 -7.44 13.68
C GLU A 28 -1.62 -7.60 12.27
N PHE A 29 -1.54 -6.50 11.51
CA PHE A 29 -1.03 -6.50 10.14
C PHE A 29 0.39 -5.94 10.03
N GLY A 30 1.04 -5.59 11.15
CA GLY A 30 2.41 -5.03 11.14
C GLY A 30 2.55 -3.65 10.48
N VAL A 31 1.45 -3.01 10.09
CA VAL A 31 1.46 -1.71 9.40
C VAL A 31 1.58 -0.57 10.42
N PRO A 32 2.49 0.40 10.24
CA PRO A 32 2.58 1.58 11.11
C PRO A 32 1.30 2.41 11.10
N ARG A 33 0.86 2.85 12.28
CA ARG A 33 -0.36 3.67 12.47
C ARG A 33 -0.38 4.94 11.63
N ALA A 34 0.78 5.59 11.47
CA ALA A 34 0.93 6.80 10.66
C ALA A 34 0.52 6.57 9.20
N ILE A 35 0.81 5.38 8.66
CA ILE A 35 0.46 5.00 7.28
C ILE A 35 -1.06 4.77 7.17
N LEU A 36 -1.65 4.02 8.11
CA LEU A 36 -3.10 3.78 8.16
C LEU A 36 -3.88 5.10 8.29
N GLN A 37 -3.41 6.02 9.14
CA GLN A 37 -4.00 7.35 9.30
C GLN A 37 -3.84 8.21 8.04
N GLY A 38 -2.68 8.16 7.37
CA GLY A 38 -2.47 8.83 6.09
C GLY A 38 -3.45 8.33 5.03
N ARG A 39 -3.61 7.01 4.90
CA ARG A 39 -4.52 6.41 3.92
C ARG A 39 -5.99 6.77 4.18
N ARG A 40 -6.42 6.79 5.44
CA ARG A 40 -7.77 7.27 5.84
C ARG A 40 -8.03 8.73 5.45
N ARG A 41 -6.98 9.56 5.40
CA ARG A 41 -7.06 10.97 4.98
C ARG A 41 -6.92 11.16 3.47
N GLY A 42 -6.80 10.07 2.69
CA GLY A 42 -6.64 10.12 1.23
C GLY A 42 -5.18 10.24 0.75
N HIS A 43 -4.18 10.13 1.63
CA HIS A 43 -2.78 10.10 1.21
C HIS A 43 -2.47 8.76 0.52
N GLN A 44 -2.27 8.79 -0.81
CA GLN A 44 -1.77 7.65 -1.57
C GLN A 44 -0.30 7.39 -1.25
N THR A 45 0.14 6.12 -1.24
CA THR A 45 1.59 5.83 -1.14
C THR A 45 2.27 6.37 -2.39
N ARG A 46 3.53 6.79 -2.23
CA ARG A 46 4.41 7.12 -3.35
C ARG A 46 4.41 6.01 -4.41
N ALA A 47 4.47 4.74 -4.03
CA ALA A 47 4.40 3.63 -5.00
C ALA A 47 3.15 3.68 -5.89
N ARG A 48 1.97 3.96 -5.30
CA ARG A 48 0.69 3.99 -6.01
C ARG A 48 0.46 5.26 -6.81
N ALA A 49 0.93 6.40 -6.31
CA ALA A 49 0.94 7.67 -7.05
C ALA A 49 1.88 7.62 -8.27
N PHE A 50 2.94 6.81 -8.19
CA PHE A 50 3.89 6.58 -9.27
C PHE A 50 3.63 5.27 -10.03
N ALA A 51 2.50 4.57 -9.79
CA ALA A 51 2.17 3.34 -10.51
C ALA A 51 1.95 3.60 -12.01
N GLU A 52 1.37 4.75 -12.36
CA GLU A 52 1.28 5.24 -13.76
C GLU A 52 2.67 5.46 -14.40
N LEU A 53 3.69 5.77 -13.58
CA LEU A 53 5.07 5.92 -14.01
C LEU A 53 5.87 4.60 -13.99
N GLN A 54 5.31 3.53 -13.41
CA GLN A 54 5.85 2.17 -13.46
C GLN A 54 5.37 1.39 -14.69
N ARG A 55 4.44 1.94 -15.47
CA ARG A 55 4.02 1.36 -16.74
C ARG A 55 5.22 1.45 -17.68
N LEU A 56 5.90 0.32 -17.90
CA LEU A 56 7.00 0.25 -18.85
C LEU A 56 6.51 0.79 -20.19
N LEU A 57 7.27 1.70 -20.76
CA LEU A 57 7.01 2.13 -22.13
C LEU A 57 7.10 0.90 -23.03
N PRO A 58 6.31 0.78 -24.11
CA PRO A 58 6.27 -0.41 -24.95
C PRO A 58 7.65 -0.92 -25.42
N TRP A 59 8.61 0.00 -25.58
CA TRP A 59 9.97 -0.32 -25.98
C TRP A 59 10.85 -0.92 -24.85
N GLN A 60 10.48 -0.75 -23.58
CA GLN A 60 11.15 -1.39 -22.44
C GLN A 60 10.62 -2.81 -22.21
N GLU A 61 9.36 -3.11 -22.56
CA GLU A 61 8.84 -4.50 -22.54
C GLU A 61 9.52 -5.37 -23.61
N ASP A 62 9.84 -4.79 -24.78
CA ASP A 62 10.52 -5.48 -25.89
C ASP A 62 11.95 -5.94 -25.53
N GLN A 63 12.67 -5.15 -24.70
CA GLN A 63 14.03 -5.49 -24.26
C GLN A 63 14.11 -6.59 -23.20
N LEU A 64 12.99 -6.94 -22.54
CA LEU A 64 12.94 -8.02 -21.55
C LEU A 64 12.58 -9.38 -22.19
N ALA A 65 12.17 -9.40 -23.45
CA ALA A 65 11.77 -10.60 -24.18
C ALA A 65 12.93 -11.31 -24.91
N GLN A 66 14.19 -10.91 -24.70
CA GLN A 66 15.37 -11.41 -25.41
C GLN A 66 16.36 -12.17 -24.52
#